data_AF-A0A2N6NZX7-F1
#
_entry.id   AF-A0A2N6NZX7-F1
#
_cell.length_a   1.000
_cell.length_b   1.000
_cell.length_c   1.000
_cell.angle_alpha   90.00
_cell.angle_beta   90.00
_cell.angle_gamma   90.00
#
_symmetry.space_group_name_H-M   'P 1'
#
loop_
_entity.id
_entity.type
_entity.pdbx_description
1 polymer ?
#
loop_
_entity_poly.entity_id
_entity_poly.type
_entity_poly.pdbx_seq_one_letter_code
_entity_poly.pdbx_strand_id
1 'polypeptide(L)'
;MATVMSKNRAEFRDPSTMGYRFLAECRRLWELEIGNSSLTNIQAATILSLTYNMNGLDKVGWTYMIQAIAAAKSIDLFGDVPDSDSQKIKVVKTFTAWGLYGFQA
;
A
#
# COMPACT_ATOMS: atom_id res chain seq x y z
N MET A 1 8.46 -3.48 36.60
CA MET A 1 7.57 -3.64 35.43
C MET A 1 6.75 -2.37 35.26
N ALA A 2 7.14 -1.50 34.32
CA ALA A 2 6.37 -0.30 34.02
C ALA A 2 5.26 -0.66 33.03
N THR A 3 4.01 -0.48 33.44
CA THR A 3 2.81 -0.59 32.62
C THR A 3 2.93 0.33 31.41
N VAL A 4 2.97 -0.22 30.20
CA VAL A 4 2.81 0.55 28.97
C VAL A 4 1.34 0.97 28.89
N MET A 5 1.03 2.15 29.40
CA MET A 5 -0.19 2.85 28.98
C MET A 5 -0.02 3.15 27.50
N SER A 6 -0.82 2.56 26.63
CA SER A 6 -0.90 3.01 25.24
C SER A 6 -1.47 4.42 25.25
N LYS A 7 -0.59 5.42 25.14
CA LYS A 7 -0.98 6.80 24.94
C LYS A 7 -1.63 6.89 23.56
N ASN A 8 -2.95 6.95 23.58
CA ASN A 8 -3.82 7.42 22.50
C ASN A 8 -3.63 6.73 21.12
N ARG A 9 -4.65 6.00 20.66
CA ARG A 9 -4.69 5.42 19.28
C ARG A 9 -4.49 6.45 18.16
N ALA A 10 -4.59 7.74 18.49
CA ALA A 10 -4.36 8.87 17.58
C ALA A 10 -2.88 9.15 17.28
N GLU A 11 -1.92 8.62 18.05
CA GLU A 11 -0.49 8.82 17.79
C GLU A 11 -0.01 7.83 16.70
N PHE A 12 -0.28 8.17 15.44
CA PHE A 12 0.18 7.43 14.25
C PHE A 12 1.68 7.04 14.29
N ARG A 13 2.50 7.86 14.94
CA ARG A 13 3.96 7.71 14.99
C ARG A 13 4.47 7.00 16.24
N ASP A 14 3.59 6.46 17.10
CA ASP A 14 4.02 5.74 18.30
C ASP A 14 4.71 4.41 17.93
N PRO A 15 6.03 4.26 18.16
CA PRO A 15 6.78 3.05 17.85
C PRO A 15 6.37 1.82 18.66
N SER A 16 5.64 2.03 19.76
CA SER A 16 5.11 0.98 20.61
C SER A 16 3.91 0.25 19.99
N THR A 17 3.27 0.85 18.98
CA THR A 17 2.11 0.26 18.30
C THR A 17 2.51 -0.75 17.22
N MET A 18 1.70 -1.79 17.06
CA MET A 18 1.92 -2.77 15.99
C MET A 18 1.72 -2.15 14.60
N GLY A 19 0.75 -1.25 14.46
CA GLY A 19 0.46 -0.56 13.20
C GLY A 19 1.65 0.27 12.70
N TYR A 20 2.29 1.03 13.60
CA TYR A 20 3.50 1.77 13.24
C TYR A 20 4.62 0.84 12.79
N ARG A 21 4.91 -0.22 13.55
CA ARG A 21 5.99 -1.17 13.20
C ARG A 21 5.73 -1.87 11.87
N PHE A 22 4.49 -2.29 11.63
CA PHE A 22 4.10 -2.87 10.34
C PHE A 22 4.31 -1.89 9.20
N LEU A 23 3.86 -0.64 9.35
CA LEU A 23 4.01 0.38 8.32
C LEU A 23 5.47 0.77 8.08
N ALA A 24 6.27 0.86 9.14
CA ALA A 24 7.69 1.13 9.05
C ALA A 24 8.41 0.02 8.27
N GLU A 25 8.06 -1.25 8.50
CA GLU A 25 8.61 -2.37 7.74
C GLU A 25 8.09 -2.41 6.29
N CYS A 26 6.81 -2.13 6.08
CA CYS A 26 6.22 -1.99 4.75
C CYS A 26 6.94 -0.91 3.93
N ARG A 27 7.23 0.24 4.53
CA ARG A 27 8.04 1.32 3.95
C ARG A 27 9.45 0.86 3.64
N ARG A 28 10.13 0.22 4.60
CA ARG A 28 11.51 -0.27 4.42
C ARG A 28 11.61 -1.24 3.25
N LEU A 29 10.67 -2.17 3.14
CA LEU A 29 10.60 -3.12 2.02
C LEU A 29 10.26 -2.42 0.70
N TRP A 30 9.32 -1.48 0.70
CA TRP A 30 9.01 -0.67 -0.48
C TRP A 30 10.25 0.06 -1.01
N GLU A 31 11.03 0.68 -0.12
CA GLU A 31 12.25 1.41 -0.49
C GLU A 31 13.33 0.50 -1.12
N LEU A 32 13.41 -0.76 -0.69
CA LEU A 32 14.30 -1.76 -1.30
C LEU A 32 13.84 -2.25 -2.67
N GLU A 33 12.54 -2.20 -2.93
CA GLU A 33 11.90 -2.71 -4.14
C GLU A 33 11.56 -1.59 -5.14
N ILE A 34 12.08 -0.37 -4.94
CA ILE A 34 11.86 0.75 -5.88
C ILE A 34 12.31 0.34 -7.29
N GLY A 35 11.41 0.52 -8.25
CA GLY A 35 11.62 0.15 -9.66
C GLY A 35 11.12 -1.26 -10.02
N ASN A 36 10.90 -2.14 -9.04
CA ASN A 36 10.28 -3.44 -9.27
C ASN A 36 8.76 -3.29 -9.27
N SER A 37 8.12 -3.63 -10.39
CA SER A 37 6.67 -3.57 -10.51
C SER A 37 6.07 -4.96 -10.30
N SER A 38 5.30 -5.12 -9.22
CA SER A 38 4.62 -6.37 -8.86
C SER A 38 3.29 -6.05 -8.18
N LEU A 39 2.36 -7.01 -8.15
CA LEU A 39 1.09 -6.87 -7.43
C LEU A 39 1.30 -6.50 -5.95
N THR A 40 2.25 -7.15 -5.30
CA THR A 40 2.56 -6.89 -3.88
C THR A 40 3.09 -5.48 -3.68
N ASN A 41 3.94 -5.00 -4.58
CA ASN A 41 4.47 -3.63 -4.51
C ASN A 41 3.35 -2.60 -4.70
N ILE A 42 2.45 -2.81 -5.66
CA ILE A 42 1.28 -1.95 -5.88
C ILE A 42 0.40 -1.90 -4.63
N GLN A 43 0.12 -3.05 -4.02
CA GLN A 43 -0.65 -3.14 -2.78
C GLN A 43 0.05 -2.43 -1.61
N ALA A 44 1.37 -2.61 -1.47
CA ALA A 44 2.17 -1.96 -0.43
C ALA A 44 2.13 -0.43 -0.55
N ALA A 45 2.38 0.12 -1.74
CA ALA A 45 2.27 1.56 -1.99
C ALA A 45 0.85 2.09 -1.76
N THR A 46 -0.18 1.32 -2.11
CA THR A 46 -1.58 1.69 -1.84
C THR A 46 -1.86 1.77 -0.34
N ILE A 47 -1.41 0.78 0.45
CA ILE A 47 -1.56 0.76 1.91
C ILE A 47 -0.81 1.93 2.56
N LEU A 48 0.42 2.21 2.10
CA LEU A 48 1.21 3.36 2.54
C LEU A 48 0.42 4.64 2.27
N SER A 49 -0.05 4.85 1.03
CA SER A 49 -0.86 6.02 0.66
C SER A 49 -2.05 6.22 1.58
N LEU A 50 -2.90 5.19 1.74
CA LEU A 50 -4.11 5.27 2.57
C LEU A 50 -3.78 5.62 4.01
N THR A 51 -2.74 5.00 4.56
CA THR A 51 -2.35 5.22 5.94
C THR A 51 -1.82 6.65 6.15
N TYR A 52 -1.03 7.18 5.21
CA TYR A 52 -0.59 8.58 5.28
C TYR A 52 -1.75 9.56 5.16
N ASN A 53 -2.68 9.33 4.23
CA ASN A 53 -3.86 10.19 4.03
C ASN A 53 -4.77 10.19 5.27
N MET A 54 -5.06 9.03 5.86
CA MET A 54 -5.88 8.92 7.08
C MET A 54 -5.29 9.66 8.28
N ASN A 55 -3.99 9.99 8.25
CA ASN A 55 -3.30 10.72 9.31
C ASN A 55 -2.94 12.16 8.92
N GLY A 56 -3.61 12.72 7.89
CA GLY A 56 -3.45 14.12 7.47
C GLY A 56 -2.12 14.43 6.78
N LEU A 57 -1.43 13.40 6.28
CA LEU A 57 -0.16 13.51 5.57
C LEU A 57 -0.38 13.35 4.06
N ASP A 58 -1.39 14.03 3.52
CA ASP A 58 -1.91 13.81 2.15
C ASP A 58 -0.85 13.98 1.07
N LYS A 59 0.05 14.96 1.23
CA LYS A 59 1.16 15.17 0.29
C LYS A 59 2.07 13.94 0.21
N VAL A 60 2.32 13.27 1.34
CA VAL A 60 3.14 12.06 1.40
C VAL A 60 2.35 10.86 0.90
N GLY A 61 1.07 10.73 1.26
CA GLY A 61 0.27 9.62 0.75
C GLY A 61 0.10 9.69 -0.77
N TRP A 62 -0.11 10.89 -1.32
CA TRP A 62 -0.25 11.09 -2.76
C TRP A 62 1.00 10.67 -3.55
N THR A 63 2.21 10.83 -3.02
CA THR A 63 3.41 10.34 -3.72
C THR A 63 3.44 8.82 -3.83
N TYR A 64 2.98 8.10 -2.80
CA TYR A 64 2.81 6.64 -2.87
C TYR A 64 1.70 6.24 -3.83
N MET A 65 0.60 6.97 -3.88
CA MET A 65 -0.48 6.71 -4.84
C MET A 65 0.02 6.83 -6.28
N ILE A 66 0.75 7.90 -6.60
CA ILE A 66 1.37 8.07 -7.94
C ILE A 66 2.29 6.89 -8.28
N GLN A 67 3.11 6.44 -7.31
CA GLN A 67 4.01 5.31 -7.52
C GLN A 67 3.26 3.99 -7.73
N ALA A 68 2.18 3.75 -6.97
CA ALA A 68 1.30 2.59 -7.16
C ALA A 68 0.67 2.58 -8.56
N ILE A 69 0.20 3.74 -9.04
CA ILE A 69 -0.36 3.90 -10.40
C ILE A 69 0.69 3.62 -11.46
N ALA A 70 1.89 4.16 -11.31
CA ALA A 70 2.98 3.96 -12.26
C ALA A 70 3.36 2.47 -12.36
N ALA A 71 3.48 1.78 -11.22
CA ALA A 71 3.75 0.35 -11.16
C ALA A 71 2.58 -0.51 -11.70
N ALA A 72 1.34 -0.09 -11.49
CA ALA A 72 0.17 -0.77 -12.06
C ALA A 72 0.13 -0.66 -13.58
N LYS A 73 0.48 0.51 -14.12
CA LYS A 73 0.57 0.73 -15.58
C LYS A 73 1.70 -0.06 -16.21
N SER A 74 2.86 -0.19 -15.55
CA SER A 74 4.02 -0.90 -16.13
C SER A 74 3.80 -2.41 -16.28
N ILE A 75 2.91 -3.01 -15.50
CA ILE A 75 2.55 -4.44 -15.59
C ILE A 75 1.20 -4.69 -16.28
N ASP A 76 0.62 -3.65 -16.89
CA ASP A 76 -0.70 -3.68 -17.52
C ASP A 76 -1.81 -4.21 -16.59
N LEU A 77 -1.80 -3.79 -15.33
CA LEU A 77 -2.76 -4.27 -14.32
C LEU A 77 -4.22 -3.91 -14.67
N PHE A 78 -4.43 -2.83 -15.41
CA PHE A 78 -5.75 -2.36 -15.83
C PHE A 78 -6.17 -2.90 -17.20
N GLY A 79 -5.31 -3.67 -17.87
CA GLY A 79 -5.59 -4.31 -19.15
C GLY A 79 -6.36 -5.62 -19.01
N ASP A 80 -6.36 -6.39 -20.08
CA ASP A 80 -7.03 -7.68 -20.13
C ASP A 80 -6.35 -8.70 -19.20
N VAL A 81 -7.16 -9.48 -18.48
CA VAL A 81 -6.64 -10.54 -17.62
C VAL A 81 -6.34 -11.77 -18.48
N PRO A 82 -5.08 -12.23 -18.57
CA PRO A 82 -4.72 -13.34 -19.44
C PRO A 82 -5.47 -14.62 -19.09
N ASP A 83 -5.94 -15.35 -20.11
CA ASP A 83 -6.64 -16.61 -19.88
C ASP A 83 -5.77 -17.68 -19.23
N SER A 84 -4.46 -17.59 -19.44
CA SER A 84 -3.44 -18.45 -18.82
C SER A 84 -3.30 -18.26 -17.31
N ASP A 85 -3.79 -17.17 -16.74
CA ASP A 85 -3.73 -16.95 -15.30
C ASP A 85 -4.63 -17.92 -14.55
N SER A 86 -4.15 -18.44 -13.42
CA SER A 86 -5.03 -19.17 -12.50
C SER A 86 -6.17 -18.28 -11.99
N GLN A 87 -7.33 -18.86 -11.68
CA GLN A 87 -8.47 -18.11 -11.16
C GLN A 87 -8.12 -17.25 -9.94
N LYS A 88 -7.22 -17.73 -9.07
CA LYS A 88 -6.72 -16.99 -7.91
C LYS A 88 -5.99 -15.72 -8.33
N ILE A 89 -5.12 -15.79 -9.33
CA ILE A 89 -4.38 -14.63 -9.83
C ILE A 89 -5.32 -13.64 -10.51
N LYS A 90 -6.29 -14.12 -11.30
CA LYS A 90 -7.33 -13.27 -11.90
C LYS A 90 -8.04 -12.44 -10.83
N VAL A 91 -8.52 -13.08 -9.76
CA VAL A 91 -9.18 -12.40 -8.64
C VAL A 91 -8.28 -11.35 -7.99
N VAL A 92 -7.01 -11.68 -7.69
CA VAL A 92 -6.09 -10.74 -7.04
C VAL A 92 -5.80 -9.54 -7.94
N LYS A 93 -5.58 -9.75 -9.25
CA LYS A 93 -5.37 -8.66 -10.21
C LYS A 93 -6.59 -7.75 -10.28
N THR A 94 -7.77 -8.32 -10.51
CA THR A 94 -9.03 -7.57 -10.58
C THR A 94 -9.29 -6.78 -9.30
N PHE A 95 -9.15 -7.40 -8.13
CA PHE A 95 -9.37 -6.72 -6.85
C PHE A 95 -8.38 -5.58 -6.63
N THR A 96 -7.11 -5.79 -6.95
CA THR A 96 -6.07 -4.76 -6.81
C THR A 96 -6.33 -3.59 -7.76
N ALA A 97 -6.72 -3.86 -9.02
CA ALA A 97 -7.07 -2.84 -10.00
C ALA A 97 -8.27 -2.00 -9.54
N TRP A 98 -9.35 -2.63 -9.11
CA TRP A 98 -10.54 -1.93 -8.60
C TRP A 98 -10.26 -1.12 -7.34
N GLY A 99 -9.49 -1.68 -6.39
CA GLY A 99 -9.08 -0.95 -5.20
C GLY A 99 -8.27 0.29 -5.55
N LEU A 100 -7.27 0.16 -6.42
CA LEU A 100 -6.42 1.28 -6.83
C LEU A 100 -7.18 2.36 -7.61
N TYR A 101 -8.15 1.97 -8.45
CA TYR A 101 -9.05 2.90 -9.13
C TYR A 101 -9.95 3.63 -8.12
N GLY A 102 -10.59 2.90 -7.21
CA GLY A 102 -11.53 3.46 -6.24
C GLY A 102 -10.90 4.45 -5.27
N PHE A 103 -9.62 4.30 -4.92
CA PHE A 103 -8.91 5.23 -4.03
C PHE A 103 -8.36 6.49 -4.72
N GLN A 104 -8.50 6.60 -6.05
CA GLN A 104 -8.17 7.82 -6.81
C GLN A 104 -9.37 8.73 -7.09
N ALA A 105 -10.60 8.20 -6.99
CA ALA A 105 -11.84 8.91 -7.27
C ALA A 105 -12.33 9.71 -6.06
#